data_AF-A0A6B2TIB6-F1
#
_entry.id   AF-A0A6B2TIB6-F1
#
_cell.length_a   1.000
_cell.length_b   1.000
_cell.length_c   1.000
_cell.angle_alpha   90.00
_cell.angle_beta   90.00
_cell.angle_gamma   90.00
#
_symmetry.space_group_name_H-M   'P 1'
#
loop_
_entity.id
_entity.type
_entity.pdbx_description
1 polymer ?
#
loop_
_entity_poly.entity_id
_entity_poly.type
_entity_poly.pdbx_seq_one_letter_code
_entity_poly.pdbx_strand_id
1 'polypeptide(L)'
;ATAAQSLGVGLALLDRTVAYAKQRTQFGSAIGAFQAVKHRLADVLVRLEFARPLVFGAATTMAPGDIAAAKVTAAESAYGAARAALQLHGAIGYTAEFDL
;
A
#
# COMPACT_ATOMS: atom_id res chain seq x y z
N ALA A 1 -16.43 4.31 -7.28
CA ALA A 1 -15.67 5.30 -6.47
C ALA A 1 -14.79 4.65 -5.40
N THR A 2 -15.34 3.83 -4.50
CA THR A 2 -14.60 3.28 -3.34
C THR A 2 -13.41 2.37 -3.69
N ALA A 3 -13.40 1.71 -4.85
CA ALA A 3 -12.24 0.94 -5.33
C ALA A 3 -11.06 1.86 -5.68
N ALA A 4 -11.31 2.94 -6.44
CA ALA A 4 -10.30 3.92 -6.80
C ALA A 4 -9.74 4.66 -5.56
N GLN A 5 -10.60 4.97 -4.59
CA GLN A 5 -10.17 5.54 -3.30
C GLN A 5 -9.24 4.58 -2.53
N SER A 6 -9.61 3.30 -2.42
CA SER A 6 -8.76 2.29 -1.78
C SER A 6 -7.40 2.18 -2.46
N LEU A 7 -7.37 2.11 -3.80
CA LEU A 7 -6.11 2.09 -4.55
C LEU A 7 -5.25 3.33 -4.27
N GLY A 8 -5.84 4.52 -4.30
CA GLY A 8 -5.13 5.78 -4.03
C GLY A 8 -4.55 5.83 -2.61
N VAL A 9 -5.32 5.44 -1.60
CA VAL A 9 -4.85 5.34 -0.21
C VAL A 9 -3.71 4.34 -0.09
N GLY A 10 -3.81 3.16 -0.70
CA GLY A 10 -2.76 2.15 -0.68
C GLY A 10 -1.44 2.64 -1.30
N LEU A 11 -1.51 3.37 -2.42
CA LEU A 11 -0.35 3.98 -3.07
C LEU A 11 0.29 5.06 -2.19
N ALA A 12 -0.52 5.95 -1.60
CA ALA A 12 -0.02 6.99 -0.71
C ALA A 12 0.68 6.41 0.53
N LEU A 13 0.11 5.38 1.14
CA LEU A 13 0.70 4.64 2.26
C LEU A 13 2.04 4.01 1.87
N LEU A 14 2.10 3.38 0.70
CA LEU A 14 3.34 2.79 0.19
C LEU A 14 4.43 3.86 0.00
N ASP A 15 4.11 4.98 -0.65
CA ASP A 15 5.06 6.06 -0.90
C ASP A 15 5.61 6.65 0.40
N ARG A 16 4.72 6.96 1.36
CA ARG A 16 5.11 7.44 2.70
C ARG A 16 6.00 6.43 3.42
N THR A 17 5.65 5.15 3.35
CA THR A 17 6.44 4.08 4.00
C THR A 17 7.80 3.89 3.38
N VAL A 18 7.91 3.97 2.05
CA VAL A 18 9.19 3.91 1.33
C VAL A 18 10.06 5.11 1.71
N ALA A 19 9.48 6.32 1.79
CA ALA A 19 10.20 7.51 2.23
C ALA A 19 10.73 7.36 3.66
N TYR A 20 9.90 6.89 4.59
CA TYR A 20 10.31 6.60 5.96
C TYR A 20 11.42 5.54 6.02
N ALA A 21 11.28 4.44 5.28
CA ALA A 21 12.24 3.35 5.27
C ALA A 21 13.63 3.75 4.74
N LYS A 22 13.71 4.78 3.89
CA LYS A 22 14.96 5.36 3.41
C LYS A 22 15.63 6.29 4.44
N GLN A 23 14.86 6.90 5.33
CA GLN A 23 15.35 7.86 6.32
C GLN A 23 15.68 7.20 7.67
N ARG A 24 14.89 6.20 8.07
CA ARG A 24 15.06 5.52 9.36
C ARG A 24 16.28 4.61 9.35
N THR A 25 17.22 4.83 10.26
CA THR A 25 18.43 4.02 10.43
C THR A 25 18.32 3.12 11.67
N GLN A 26 18.61 1.83 11.51
CA GLN A 26 18.77 0.86 12.60
C GLN A 26 19.88 -0.13 12.24
N PHE A 27 20.58 -0.67 13.24
CA PHE A 27 21.67 -1.62 13.02
C PHE A 27 22.73 -1.09 12.03
N GLY A 28 23.00 0.21 12.06
CA GLY A 28 24.01 0.87 11.22
C GLY A 28 23.63 1.13 9.76
N SER A 29 22.39 0.86 9.34
CA SER A 29 21.92 1.12 7.97
C SER A 29 20.48 1.63 7.92
N ALA A 30 20.09 2.29 6.83
CA ALA A 30 18.69 2.58 6.55
C ALA A 30 17.89 1.26 6.53
N ILE A 31 16.72 1.23 7.17
CA ILE A 31 15.92 -0.01 7.28
C ILE A 31 15.47 -0.53 5.91
N GLY A 32 15.31 0.36 4.92
CA GLY A 32 15.02 0.00 3.53
C GLY A 32 16.15 -0.76 2.83
N ALA A 33 17.35 -0.86 3.40
CA ALA A 33 18.42 -1.71 2.88
C ALA A 33 18.18 -3.21 3.15
N PHE A 34 17.44 -3.53 4.22
CA PHE A 34 17.20 -4.92 4.62
C PHE A 34 16.22 -5.62 3.66
N GLN A 35 16.59 -6.82 3.20
CA GLN A 35 15.81 -7.58 2.22
C GLN A 35 14.37 -7.84 2.67
N ALA A 36 14.14 -8.11 3.96
CA ALA A 36 12.81 -8.32 4.50
C ALA A 36 11.89 -7.08 4.32
N VAL A 37 12.47 -5.87 4.42
CA VAL A 37 11.73 -4.61 4.19
C VAL A 37 11.49 -4.42 2.70
N LYS A 38 12.52 -4.62 1.86
CA LYS A 38 12.40 -4.49 0.40
C LYS A 38 11.36 -5.45 -0.18
N HIS A 39 11.43 -6.73 0.16
CA HIS A 39 10.47 -7.73 -0.31
C HIS A 39 9.05 -7.38 0.11
N ARG A 40 8.83 -7.01 1.37
CA ARG A 40 7.50 -6.60 1.84
C ARG A 40 6.94 -5.40 1.07
N LEU A 41 7.75 -4.37 0.82
CA LEU A 41 7.31 -3.19 0.07
C LEU A 41 7.10 -3.50 -1.43
N ALA A 42 7.92 -4.37 -2.00
CA ALA A 42 7.75 -4.85 -3.37
C ALA A 42 6.45 -5.67 -3.52
N ASP A 43 6.15 -6.57 -2.60
CA ASP A 43 4.90 -7.35 -2.60
C ASP A 43 3.66 -6.45 -2.52
N VAL A 44 3.72 -5.40 -1.68
CA VAL A 44 2.64 -4.39 -1.59
C VAL A 44 2.47 -3.65 -2.92
N LEU A 45 3.57 -3.18 -3.51
CA LEU A 45 3.54 -2.50 -4.81
C LEU A 45 2.92 -3.38 -5.88
N VAL A 46 3.36 -4.65 -5.97
CA VAL A 46 2.84 -5.62 -6.93
C VAL A 46 1.32 -5.76 -6.80
N ARG A 47 0.81 -5.92 -5.58
CA ARG A 47 -0.65 -6.03 -5.34
C ARG A 47 -1.42 -4.78 -5.77
N LEU A 48 -0.89 -3.59 -5.47
CA LEU A 48 -1.51 -2.32 -5.88
C LEU A 48 -1.51 -2.14 -7.41
N GLU A 49 -0.41 -2.50 -8.07
CA GLU A 49 -0.34 -2.47 -9.54
C GLU A 49 -1.27 -3.48 -10.20
N PHE A 50 -1.49 -4.66 -9.60
CA PHE A 50 -2.51 -5.60 -10.08
C PHE A 50 -3.95 -5.11 -9.83
N ALA A 51 -4.19 -4.32 -8.79
CA ALA A 51 -5.51 -3.73 -8.53
C ALA A 51 -5.84 -2.59 -9.53
N ARG A 52 -4.84 -1.85 -9.99
CA ARG A 52 -4.98 -0.70 -10.90
C ARG A 52 -5.77 -0.99 -12.19
N PRO A 53 -5.43 -2.01 -13.01
CA PRO A 53 -6.17 -2.29 -14.24
C PRO A 53 -7.61 -2.72 -13.98
N LEU A 54 -7.90 -3.41 -12.86
CA LEU A 54 -9.27 -3.77 -12.49
C LEU A 54 -10.13 -2.53 -12.21
N VAL A 55 -9.58 -1.54 -11.51
CA VAL A 55 -10.26 -0.27 -11.25
C VAL A 55 -10.59 0.47 -12.54
N PHE A 56 -9.63 0.57 -13.47
CA PHE A 56 -9.86 1.22 -14.76
C PHE A 56 -10.82 0.43 -15.66
N GLY A 57 -10.68 -0.90 -15.68
CA GLY A 57 -11.58 -1.80 -16.40
C GLY A 57 -13.02 -1.64 -15.92
N ALA A 58 -13.26 -1.71 -14.61
CA ALA A 58 -14.59 -1.52 -14.02
C ALA A 58 -15.18 -0.13 -14.29
N ALA A 59 -14.34 0.92 -14.33
CA ALA A 59 -14.79 2.26 -14.70
C ALA A 59 -15.21 2.38 -16.18
N THR A 60 -14.68 1.50 -17.04
CA THR A 60 -14.97 1.47 -18.47
C THR A 60 -16.19 0.62 -18.77
N THR A 61 -16.25 -0.59 -18.21
CA THR A 61 -17.31 -1.57 -18.51
C THR A 61 -18.57 -1.33 -17.69
N MET A 62 -18.43 -0.81 -16.47
CA MET A 62 -19.50 -0.72 -15.46
C MET A 62 -20.23 -2.05 -15.21
N ALA A 63 -19.61 -3.18 -15.56
CA ALA A 63 -20.20 -4.48 -15.34
C ALA A 63 -20.18 -4.81 -13.84
N PRO A 64 -21.28 -5.34 -13.26
CA PRO A 64 -21.33 -5.65 -11.83
C PRO A 64 -20.19 -6.57 -11.35
N GLY A 65 -19.79 -7.55 -12.17
CA GLY A 65 -18.67 -8.45 -11.88
C GLY A 65 -17.33 -7.71 -11.82
N ASP A 66 -17.06 -6.83 -12.78
CA ASP A 66 -15.82 -6.04 -12.82
C ASP A 66 -15.76 -5.04 -11.66
N ILE A 67 -16.89 -4.41 -11.32
CA ILE A 67 -17.00 -3.52 -10.17
C ILE A 67 -16.70 -4.27 -8.87
N ALA A 68 -17.27 -5.46 -8.70
CA ALA A 68 -17.02 -6.29 -7.52
C ALA A 68 -15.55 -6.72 -7.42
N ALA A 69 -14.96 -7.19 -8.53
CA ALA A 69 -13.55 -7.57 -8.62
C ALA A 69 -12.62 -6.39 -8.30
N ALA A 70 -12.85 -5.24 -8.92
CA ALA A 70 -12.10 -4.03 -8.64
C ALA A 70 -12.20 -3.62 -7.16
N LYS A 71 -13.39 -3.73 -6.56
CA LYS A 71 -13.58 -3.32 -5.17
C LYS A 71 -12.84 -4.23 -4.20
N VAL A 72 -12.96 -5.55 -4.34
CA VAL A 72 -12.30 -6.49 -3.42
C VAL A 72 -10.78 -6.39 -3.56
N THR A 73 -10.25 -6.40 -4.79
CA THR A 73 -8.80 -6.39 -5.02
C THR A 73 -8.16 -5.09 -4.57
N ALA A 74 -8.78 -3.94 -4.84
CA ALA A 74 -8.26 -2.65 -4.38
C ALA A 74 -8.34 -2.50 -2.85
N ALA A 75 -9.42 -2.97 -2.22
CA ALA A 75 -9.57 -2.90 -0.77
C ALA A 75 -8.55 -3.77 -0.04
N GLU A 76 -8.35 -5.02 -0.47
CA GLU A 76 -7.37 -5.92 0.14
C GLU A 76 -5.93 -5.45 -0.07
N SER A 77 -5.63 -4.90 -1.24
CA SER A 77 -4.29 -4.36 -1.54
C SER A 77 -4.00 -3.14 -0.67
N ALA A 78 -4.97 -2.23 -0.52
CA ALA A 78 -4.84 -1.07 0.37
C ALA A 78 -4.70 -1.48 1.84
N TYR A 79 -5.46 -2.48 2.29
CA TYR A 79 -5.31 -3.02 3.64
C TYR A 79 -3.95 -3.66 3.87
N GLY A 80 -3.42 -4.38 2.87
CA GLY A 80 -2.05 -4.89 2.88
C GLY A 80 -1.01 -3.78 3.01
N ALA A 81 -1.18 -2.67 2.27
CA ALA A 81 -0.33 -1.49 2.37
C ALA A 81 -0.38 -0.86 3.76
N ALA A 82 -1.58 -0.69 4.34
CA ALA A 82 -1.75 -0.16 5.70
C ALA A 82 -1.07 -1.02 6.76
N ARG A 83 -1.20 -2.35 6.67
CA ARG A 83 -0.51 -3.28 7.59
C ARG A 83 1.00 -3.20 7.47
N ALA A 84 1.53 -3.13 6.24
CA ALA A 84 2.96 -2.99 6.01
C ALA A 84 3.47 -1.64 6.54
N ALA A 85 2.72 -0.56 6.33
CA ALA A 85 3.04 0.75 6.83
C ALA A 85 3.13 0.76 8.36
N LEU A 86 2.11 0.28 9.06
CA LEU A 86 2.12 0.18 10.53
C LEU A 86 3.31 -0.63 11.04
N GLN A 87 3.58 -1.79 10.45
CA GLN A 87 4.67 -2.66 10.89
C GLN A 87 6.05 -2.02 10.67
N LEU A 88 6.25 -1.30 9.56
CA LEU A 88 7.55 -0.70 9.23
C LEU A 88 7.81 0.63 9.94
N HIS A 89 6.76 1.40 10.25
CA HIS A 89 6.89 2.60 11.08
C HIS A 89 7.08 2.27 12.57
N GLY A 90 6.70 1.06 13.01
CA GLY A 90 6.84 0.62 14.39
C GLY A 90 5.94 1.43 15.33
N ALA A 91 6.38 1.71 16.56
CA ALA A 91 5.57 2.44 17.55
C ALA A 91 5.06 3.80 17.05
N ILE A 92 5.83 4.50 16.21
CA ILE A 92 5.45 5.80 15.63
C ILE A 92 4.27 5.66 14.67
N GLY A 93 4.13 4.51 14.00
CA GLY A 93 2.95 4.24 13.17
C GLY A 93 1.65 4.05 13.96
N TYR A 94 1.75 3.88 15.28
CA TYR A 94 0.60 3.75 16.18
C TYR A 94 0.26 5.06 16.93
N THR A 95 1.03 6.13 16.71
CA THR A 95 0.76 7.45 17.32
C THR A 95 0.09 8.38 16.32
N ALA A 96 -0.75 9.29 16.80
CA ALA A 96 -1.40 10.32 15.98
C ALA A 96 -0.42 11.37 15.41
N GLU A 97 0.86 11.28 15.76
CA GLU A 97 1.93 12.20 15.32
C GLU A 97 2.43 11.88 13.90
N PHE A 98 2.14 10.68 13.38
CA PHE A 98 2.42 10.32 11.99
C PHE A 98 1.11 10.19 11.23
N ASP A 99 0.89 11.14 10.30
CA ASP A 99 -0.29 11.16 9.44
C ASP A 99 -0.12 10.06 8.35
N LEU A 100 -0.43 8.82 8.73
CA LEU A 100 -0.39 7.64 7.87
C LEU A 100 -1.63 7.54 6.99
#